data_AF-A0A1W9TIE8-F1
#
_entry.id   AF-A0A1W9TIE8-F1
#
_cell.length_a   1.000
_cell.length_b   1.000
_cell.length_c   1.000
_cell.angle_alpha   90.00
_cell.angle_beta   90.00
_cell.angle_gamma   90.00
#
_symmetry.space_group_name_H-M   'P 1'
#
loop_
_entity.id
_entity.type
_entity.pdbx_description
1 polymer ?
#
loop_
_entity_poly.entity_id
_entity_poly.type
_entity_poly.pdbx_seq_one_letter_code
_entity_poly.pdbx_strand_id
1 'polypeptide(L)'
;MEIINESPFEMAYIPGRLPFPGHSLTLIVKGTFDLSPGKTATPAEEQLYPTGDEFYKEDEEMLGGPRYASDFAYFKPAADLLLNGKCHAPAGEQHLARKVSFQVGDHAKTLMVTGNRTWKRGLIGCTPSTPEPFTAIDLKYQNSFGGPGYAENPVGKGFGKRKNENGKKVRPLPNITTAPCLSGHL
;
A
#
# COMPACT_ATOMS: atom_id res chain seq x y z
N MET A 1 -9.58 -1.47 36.37
CA MET A 1 -8.49 -2.05 35.57
C MET A 1 -7.51 -0.94 35.33
N GLU A 2 -6.23 -1.19 35.63
CA GLU A 2 -5.12 -0.30 35.29
C GLU A 2 -4.37 -0.94 34.13
N ILE A 3 -3.93 -0.14 33.16
CA ILE A 3 -3.13 -0.63 32.02
C ILE A 3 -1.73 -0.06 32.15
N ILE A 4 -0.74 -0.95 32.21
CA ILE A 4 0.67 -0.61 32.28
C ILE A 4 1.29 -0.94 30.92
N ASN A 5 1.85 0.07 30.25
CA ASN A 5 2.57 -0.09 28.99
C ASN A 5 4.08 0.04 29.25
N GLU A 6 4.80 -1.08 29.21
CA GLU A 6 6.26 -1.11 29.35
C GLU A 6 6.98 -1.09 27.99
N SER A 7 6.22 -1.03 26.89
CA SER A 7 6.76 -0.97 25.54
C SER A 7 6.99 0.48 25.09
N PRO A 8 7.87 0.72 24.11
CA PRO A 8 8.02 2.04 23.50
C PRO A 8 6.88 2.37 22.51
N PHE A 9 5.87 1.51 22.35
CA PHE A 9 4.83 1.66 21.33
C PHE A 9 3.58 2.33 21.89
N GLU A 10 2.89 3.06 21.02
CA GLU A 10 1.66 3.74 21.39
C GLU A 10 0.49 2.76 21.46
N MET A 11 -0.43 3.03 22.37
CA MET A 11 -1.59 2.16 22.59
C MET A 11 -2.90 2.91 22.71
N ALA A 12 -3.98 2.22 22.37
CA ALA A 12 -5.35 2.63 22.59
C ALA A 12 -6.19 1.43 22.99
N TYR A 13 -7.44 1.66 23.41
CA TYR A 13 -8.34 0.56 23.75
C TYR A 13 -9.79 0.87 23.40
N ILE A 14 -10.55 -0.17 23.13
CA ILE A 14 -11.99 -0.10 22.87
C ILE A 14 -12.71 -0.96 23.93
N PRO A 15 -13.49 -0.37 24.86
CA PRO A 15 -14.38 -1.14 25.70
C PRO A 15 -15.57 -1.63 24.87
N GLY A 16 -15.97 -2.88 25.05
CA GLY A 16 -17.02 -3.51 24.26
C GLY A 16 -17.74 -4.64 24.98
N ARG A 17 -18.53 -5.39 24.21
CA ARG A 17 -19.21 -6.60 24.67
C ARG A 17 -19.11 -7.72 23.65
N LEU A 18 -17.90 -8.25 23.45
CA LEU A 18 -17.63 -9.33 22.52
C LEU A 18 -17.11 -10.58 23.23
N PRO A 19 -17.85 -11.72 23.20
CA PRO A 19 -19.25 -11.85 22.79
C PRO A 19 -20.23 -11.35 23.88
N PHE A 20 -21.39 -10.83 23.47
CA PHE A 20 -22.45 -10.40 24.39
C PHE A 20 -22.97 -11.57 25.24
N PRO A 21 -23.30 -11.38 26.54
CA PRO A 21 -23.35 -10.12 27.30
C PRO A 21 -22.05 -9.74 28.02
N GLY A 22 -20.98 -10.52 27.88
CA GLY A 22 -19.72 -10.29 28.60
C GLY A 22 -19.08 -8.95 28.24
N HIS A 23 -18.42 -8.31 29.21
CA HIS A 23 -17.59 -7.14 28.94
C HIS A 23 -16.27 -7.57 28.30
N SER A 24 -15.83 -6.83 27.29
CA SER A 24 -14.54 -7.03 26.63
C SER A 24 -13.75 -5.72 26.59
N LEU A 25 -12.43 -5.84 26.54
CA LEU A 25 -11.54 -4.72 26.29
C LEU A 25 -10.58 -5.13 25.16
N THR A 26 -10.68 -4.46 24.02
CA THR A 26 -9.75 -4.67 22.91
C THR A 26 -8.61 -3.70 23.05
N LEU A 27 -7.38 -4.20 23.21
CA LEU A 27 -6.17 -3.40 23.24
C LEU A 27 -5.58 -3.28 21.84
N ILE A 28 -5.18 -2.07 21.47
CA ILE A 28 -4.57 -1.75 20.18
C ILE A 28 -3.18 -1.23 20.49
N VAL A 29 -2.17 -1.82 19.86
CA VAL A 29 -0.77 -1.39 19.98
C VAL A 29 -0.26 -1.07 18.58
N LYS A 30 0.33 0.11 18.41
CA LYS A 30 0.87 0.58 17.13
C LYS A 30 2.35 0.88 17.27
N GLY A 31 3.15 0.13 16.53
CA GLY A 31 4.58 0.36 16.40
C GLY A 31 4.91 1.01 15.06
N THR A 32 5.62 2.12 15.10
CA THR A 32 6.16 2.82 13.93
C THR A 32 7.64 2.46 13.79
N PHE A 33 8.07 2.08 12.59
CA PHE A 33 9.44 1.62 12.33
C PHE A 33 10.04 2.33 11.12
N ASP A 34 11.31 2.71 11.24
CA ASP A 34 12.10 3.23 10.14
C ASP A 34 12.72 2.08 9.35
N LEU A 35 12.62 2.19 8.02
CA LEU A 35 13.12 1.20 7.08
C LEU A 35 14.33 1.74 6.33
N SER A 36 15.42 0.97 6.37
CA SER A 36 16.61 1.22 5.56
C SER A 36 16.84 0.03 4.60
N PRO A 37 17.19 0.27 3.32
CA PRO A 37 17.39 -0.80 2.36
C PRO A 37 18.41 -1.85 2.85
N GLY A 38 17.98 -3.11 2.90
CA GLY A 38 18.84 -4.25 3.30
C GLY A 38 19.19 -4.29 4.79
N LYS A 39 18.59 -3.44 5.64
CA LYS A 39 18.79 -3.44 7.09
C LYS A 39 17.50 -3.83 7.81
N THR A 40 17.67 -4.33 9.04
CA THR A 40 16.55 -4.55 9.96
C THR A 40 15.85 -3.23 10.27
N ALA A 41 14.52 -3.26 10.31
CA ALA A 41 13.71 -2.13 10.73
C ALA A 41 14.00 -1.76 12.19
N THR A 42 14.07 -0.48 12.51
CA THR A 42 14.26 0.01 13.88
C THR A 42 13.02 0.78 14.33
N PRO A 43 12.60 0.72 15.60
CA PRO A 43 11.55 1.60 16.10
C PRO A 43 11.90 3.06 15.76
N ALA A 44 10.94 3.78 15.17
CA ALA A 44 11.10 5.19 14.85
C ALA A 44 11.22 6.01 16.14
N GLU A 45 11.95 7.13 16.08
CA GLU A 45 12.07 8.06 17.21
C GLU A 45 10.70 8.65 17.58
N GLU A 46 9.90 9.00 16.57
CA GLU A 46 8.52 9.45 16.73
C GLU A 46 7.56 8.28 16.47
N GLN A 47 6.82 7.87 17.51
CA GLN A 47 5.78 6.85 17.40
C GLN A 47 4.43 7.50 17.08
N LEU A 48 3.73 6.92 16.11
CA LEU A 48 2.38 7.35 15.76
C LEU A 48 1.35 6.72 16.70
N TYR A 49 0.40 7.52 17.17
CA TYR A 49 -0.75 7.04 17.91
C TYR A 49 -1.67 6.17 17.04
N PRO A 50 -2.40 5.21 17.63
CA PRO A 50 -3.55 4.59 16.96
C PRO A 50 -4.55 5.64 16.49
N THR A 51 -4.92 5.58 15.22
CA THR A 51 -5.73 6.61 14.55
C THR A 51 -6.93 5.98 13.84
N GLY A 52 -7.92 6.82 13.50
CA GLY A 52 -8.89 6.48 12.47
C GLY A 52 -8.24 6.45 11.08
N ASP A 53 -9.05 6.48 10.03
CA ASP A 53 -8.54 6.62 8.67
C ASP A 53 -7.76 7.95 8.53
N GLU A 54 -6.50 7.85 8.11
CA GLU A 54 -5.67 9.00 7.76
C GLU A 54 -5.47 9.06 6.25
N PHE A 55 -5.72 10.22 5.66
CA PHE A 55 -5.50 10.48 4.23
C PHE A 55 -4.17 11.20 4.00
N TYR A 56 -3.73 11.23 2.75
CA TYR A 56 -2.54 11.99 2.37
C TYR A 56 -2.81 13.49 2.53
N LYS A 57 -1.81 14.27 2.96
CA LYS A 57 -1.97 15.72 3.17
C LYS A 57 -2.40 16.45 1.90
N GLU A 58 -2.01 15.92 0.74
CA GLU A 58 -2.35 16.48 -0.56
C GLU A 58 -3.75 16.06 -1.06
N ASP A 59 -4.46 15.20 -0.34
CA ASP A 59 -5.81 14.70 -0.67
C ASP A 59 -6.86 15.38 0.22
N GLU A 60 -7.02 16.69 0.04
CA GLU A 60 -7.92 17.54 0.84
C GLU A 60 -9.39 17.09 0.79
N GLU A 61 -9.80 16.51 -0.33
CA GLU A 61 -11.18 16.02 -0.55
C GLU A 61 -11.38 14.57 -0.09
N MET A 62 -10.33 13.90 0.40
CA MET A 62 -10.36 12.50 0.87
C MET A 62 -10.95 11.52 -0.17
N LEU A 63 -10.67 11.76 -1.45
CA LEU A 63 -11.19 10.95 -2.56
C LEU A 63 -10.25 9.79 -2.93
N GLY A 64 -9.01 9.82 -2.45
CA GLY A 64 -8.01 8.79 -2.63
C GLY A 64 -8.16 7.61 -1.66
N GLY A 65 -7.22 6.67 -1.77
CA GLY A 65 -7.09 5.62 -0.77
C GLY A 65 -6.42 6.16 0.49
N PRO A 66 -6.78 5.65 1.69
CA PRO A 66 -6.18 6.11 2.94
C PRO A 66 -4.67 5.87 2.93
N ARG A 67 -3.93 6.79 3.55
CA ARG A 67 -2.51 6.64 3.90
C ARG A 67 -2.34 5.55 4.96
N TYR A 68 -3.18 5.60 5.99
CA TYR A 68 -3.35 4.56 7.01
C TYR A 68 -4.84 4.31 7.21
N ALA A 69 -5.25 3.04 7.18
CA ALA A 69 -6.60 2.68 7.56
C ALA A 69 -6.74 2.72 9.09
N SER A 70 -7.98 2.85 9.57
CA SER A 70 -8.29 2.86 11.00
C SER A 70 -7.67 1.68 11.74
N ASP A 71 -6.98 1.99 12.84
CA ASP A 71 -6.43 1.00 13.77
C ASP A 71 -7.52 0.40 14.68
N PHE A 72 -8.68 1.09 14.77
CA PHE A 72 -9.76 0.76 15.67
C PHE A 72 -10.69 -0.30 15.09
N ALA A 73 -10.41 -1.57 15.45
CA ALA A 73 -11.29 -2.70 15.17
C ALA A 73 -11.64 -3.42 16.48
N TYR A 74 -12.93 -3.70 16.69
CA TYR A 74 -13.40 -4.46 17.85
C TYR A 74 -12.81 -5.88 17.91
N PHE A 75 -12.64 -6.51 16.76
CA PHE A 75 -12.05 -7.83 16.62
C PHE A 75 -11.02 -7.81 15.50
N LYS A 76 -9.77 -8.14 15.84
CA LYS A 76 -8.64 -8.15 14.92
C LYS A 76 -7.87 -9.47 15.10
N PRO A 77 -8.17 -10.51 14.30
CA PRO A 77 -7.64 -11.86 14.53
C PRO A 77 -6.14 -11.98 14.24
N ALA A 78 -5.57 -11.03 13.50
CA ALA A 78 -4.15 -11.00 13.14
C ALA A 78 -3.63 -9.56 13.10
N ALA A 79 -2.31 -9.39 13.18
CA ALA A 79 -1.67 -8.09 13.00
C ALA A 79 -1.74 -7.63 11.54
N ASP A 80 -1.92 -6.33 11.32
CA ASP A 80 -1.79 -5.73 10.00
C ASP A 80 -0.36 -5.25 9.78
N LEU A 81 0.17 -5.53 8.59
CA LEU A 81 1.49 -5.04 8.16
C LEU A 81 1.27 -4.01 7.05
N LEU A 82 1.46 -2.74 7.36
CA LEU A 82 1.30 -1.63 6.43
C LEU A 82 2.68 -1.09 6.02
N LEU A 83 2.95 -1.07 4.72
CA LEU A 83 4.15 -0.45 4.16
C LEU A 83 3.76 0.84 3.44
N ASN A 84 4.27 1.98 3.94
CA ASN A 84 4.17 3.26 3.25
C ASN A 84 5.56 3.68 2.76
N GLY A 85 5.68 4.06 1.50
CA GLY A 85 6.96 4.50 0.96
C GLY A 85 6.97 4.62 -0.56
N LYS A 86 8.17 4.73 -1.12
CA LYS A 86 8.40 4.85 -2.56
C LYS A 86 9.41 3.81 -3.02
N CYS A 87 9.19 3.28 -4.22
CA CYS A 87 10.21 2.55 -4.94
C CYS A 87 11.13 3.56 -5.64
N HIS A 88 12.36 3.72 -5.16
CA HIS A 88 13.37 4.56 -5.81
C HIS A 88 14.15 3.74 -6.84
N ALA A 89 14.53 4.35 -7.96
CA ALA A 89 15.62 3.88 -8.82
C ALA A 89 16.97 4.34 -8.22
N PRO A 90 18.05 3.53 -8.26
CA PRO A 90 19.38 3.98 -7.83
C PRO A 90 19.82 5.19 -8.66
N ALA A 91 20.62 6.07 -8.07
CA ALA A 91 21.10 7.25 -8.75
C ALA A 91 21.92 6.88 -10.00
N GLY A 92 21.58 7.49 -11.14
CA GLY A 92 22.31 7.34 -12.41
C GLY A 92 21.68 6.39 -13.44
N GLU A 93 20.67 5.60 -13.08
CA GLU A 93 20.05 4.64 -14.01
C GLU A 93 18.52 4.81 -14.12
N GLN A 94 18.07 4.98 -15.37
CA GLN A 94 16.66 5.02 -15.74
C GLN A 94 16.10 3.59 -15.84
N HIS A 95 15.59 3.05 -14.73
CA HIS A 95 14.96 1.73 -14.74
C HIS A 95 13.51 1.76 -15.22
N LEU A 96 13.15 0.70 -15.94
CA LEU A 96 11.79 0.49 -16.42
C LEU A 96 10.91 -0.28 -15.42
N ALA A 97 11.53 -1.13 -14.59
CA ALA A 97 10.86 -1.89 -13.53
C ALA A 97 11.83 -2.29 -12.41
N ARG A 98 11.32 -2.46 -11.18
CA ARG A 98 12.08 -2.86 -9.99
C ARG A 98 11.24 -3.69 -9.03
N LYS A 99 11.86 -4.68 -8.38
CA LYS A 99 11.24 -5.42 -7.28
C LYS A 99 11.40 -4.65 -5.97
N VAL A 100 10.34 -4.64 -5.16
CA VAL A 100 10.35 -4.16 -3.78
C VAL A 100 9.88 -5.30 -2.89
N SER A 101 10.63 -5.58 -1.82
CA SER A 101 10.28 -6.61 -0.85
C SER A 101 10.32 -6.06 0.56
N PHE A 102 9.36 -6.47 1.38
CA PHE A 102 9.41 -6.27 2.83
C PHE A 102 9.13 -7.60 3.54
N GLN A 103 9.69 -7.75 4.73
CA GLN A 103 9.54 -8.94 5.55
C GLN A 103 9.41 -8.58 7.03
N VAL A 104 8.49 -9.24 7.73
CA VAL A 104 8.34 -9.20 9.18
C VAL A 104 8.20 -10.63 9.68
N GLY A 105 9.23 -11.13 10.38
CA GLY A 105 9.32 -12.56 10.71
C GLY A 105 9.23 -13.42 9.45
N ASP A 106 8.30 -14.37 9.42
CA ASP A 106 8.06 -15.26 8.28
C ASP A 106 7.11 -14.67 7.22
N HIS A 107 6.54 -13.48 7.47
CA HIS A 107 5.67 -12.81 6.51
C HIS A 107 6.48 -11.96 5.55
N ALA A 108 6.63 -12.41 4.31
CA ALA A 108 7.30 -11.67 3.24
C ALA A 108 6.34 -11.33 2.10
N LYS A 109 6.46 -10.11 1.56
CA LYS A 109 5.73 -9.68 0.35
C LYS A 109 6.70 -9.05 -0.63
N THR A 110 6.64 -9.50 -1.88
CA THR A 110 7.39 -8.89 -3.00
C THR A 110 6.45 -8.35 -4.05
N LEU A 111 6.68 -7.10 -4.44
CA LEU A 111 5.95 -6.37 -5.46
C LEU A 111 6.87 -6.09 -6.66
N MET A 112 6.31 -6.07 -7.86
CA MET A 112 6.96 -5.52 -9.04
C MET A 112 6.41 -4.10 -9.25
N VAL A 113 7.32 -3.14 -9.33
CA VAL A 113 7.01 -1.73 -9.59
C VAL A 113 7.55 -1.39 -10.97
N THR A 114 6.65 -1.11 -11.90
CA THR A 114 6.98 -0.78 -13.29
C THR A 114 6.66 0.68 -13.58
N GLY A 115 7.45 1.30 -14.44
CA GLY A 115 7.20 2.64 -14.98
C GLY A 115 5.81 2.82 -15.59
N ASN A 116 5.42 4.07 -15.80
CA ASN A 116 4.11 4.39 -16.37
C ASN A 116 3.92 3.74 -17.73
N ARG A 117 2.74 3.16 -17.94
CA ARG A 117 2.38 2.45 -19.16
C ARG A 117 0.92 2.61 -19.50
N THR A 118 0.61 2.47 -20.78
CA THR A 118 -0.75 2.46 -21.30
C THR A 118 -0.94 1.32 -22.29
N TRP A 119 -2.19 0.85 -22.43
CA TRP A 119 -2.54 -0.04 -23.52
C TRP A 119 -2.51 0.73 -24.84
N LYS A 120 -1.72 0.25 -25.79
CA LYS A 120 -1.65 0.74 -27.16
C LYS A 120 -2.46 -0.19 -28.06
N ARG A 121 -3.24 0.39 -28.97
CA ARG A 121 -3.90 -0.38 -30.03
C ARG A 121 -2.89 -0.61 -31.15
N GLY A 122 -2.53 -1.86 -31.40
CA GLY A 122 -1.72 -2.25 -32.54
C GLY A 122 -2.58 -2.68 -33.73
N LEU A 123 -1.92 -3.10 -34.81
CA LEU A 123 -2.56 -3.76 -35.96
C LEU A 123 -3.19 -5.10 -35.57
N ILE A 124 -2.56 -5.82 -34.62
CA ILE A 124 -3.03 -7.10 -34.09
C ILE A 124 -3.26 -6.94 -32.58
N GLY A 125 -4.46 -6.49 -32.20
CA GLY A 125 -4.88 -6.41 -30.81
C GLY A 125 -4.33 -5.22 -30.02
N CYS A 126 -4.41 -5.33 -28.68
CA CYS A 126 -3.89 -4.33 -27.76
C CYS A 126 -2.62 -4.88 -27.08
N THR A 127 -1.56 -4.07 -27.04
CA THR A 127 -0.31 -4.42 -26.36
C THR A 127 0.05 -3.35 -25.33
N PRO A 128 0.71 -3.71 -24.22
CA PRO A 128 1.22 -2.72 -23.28
C PRO A 128 2.33 -1.91 -23.94
N SER A 129 2.37 -0.60 -23.66
CA SER A 129 3.52 0.23 -24.03
C SER A 129 4.78 -0.20 -23.28
N THR A 130 5.95 0.11 -23.83
CA THR A 130 7.20 0.15 -23.07
C THR A 130 7.00 1.03 -21.83
N PRO A 131 7.47 0.61 -20.63
CA PRO A 131 7.47 1.48 -19.46
C PRO A 131 8.23 2.77 -19.71
N GLU A 132 7.72 3.87 -19.18
CA GLU A 132 8.48 5.11 -19.02
C GLU A 132 9.51 4.94 -17.90
N PRO A 133 10.76 5.40 -18.07
CA PRO A 133 11.71 5.47 -16.97
C PRO A 133 11.16 6.22 -15.76
N PHE A 134 11.52 5.79 -14.56
CA PHE A 134 11.13 6.48 -13.33
C PHE A 134 12.30 6.60 -12.34
N THR A 135 12.30 7.68 -11.56
CA THR A 135 13.22 7.87 -10.43
C THR A 135 12.58 7.44 -9.11
N ALA A 136 11.27 7.64 -8.97
CA ALA A 136 10.49 7.17 -7.84
C ALA A 136 9.03 6.87 -8.24
N ILE A 137 8.45 5.81 -7.68
CA ILE A 137 7.01 5.51 -7.76
C ILE A 137 6.50 5.25 -6.34
N ASP A 138 5.44 5.97 -5.94
CA ASP A 138 4.79 5.80 -4.65
C ASP A 138 4.13 4.41 -4.53
N LEU A 139 4.33 3.73 -3.41
CA LEU A 139 3.67 2.47 -3.06
C LEU A 139 2.26 2.74 -2.53
N LYS A 140 1.36 3.17 -3.42
CA LYS A 140 -0.01 3.59 -3.10
C LYS A 140 -1.05 2.80 -3.89
N TYR A 141 -2.28 2.72 -3.37
CA TYR A 141 -3.41 2.05 -4.03
C TYR A 141 -3.71 2.59 -5.44
N GLN A 142 -3.53 3.90 -5.66
CA GLN A 142 -3.69 4.57 -6.95
C GLN A 142 -2.74 4.02 -8.03
N ASN A 143 -1.63 3.41 -7.63
CA ASN A 143 -0.63 2.81 -8.51
C ASN A 143 -0.84 1.30 -8.73
N SER A 144 -1.82 0.70 -8.05
CA SER A 144 -2.21 -0.70 -8.19
C SER A 144 -3.40 -0.89 -9.14
N PHE A 145 -3.71 -2.13 -9.48
CA PHE A 145 -4.85 -2.44 -10.35
C PHE A 145 -6.17 -1.99 -9.71
N GLY A 146 -7.03 -1.37 -10.51
CA GLY A 146 -8.35 -0.92 -10.08
C GLY A 146 -8.90 0.22 -10.93
N GLY A 147 -9.74 1.04 -10.34
CA GLY A 147 -10.34 2.23 -10.94
C GLY A 147 -11.87 2.30 -10.76
N PRO A 148 -12.51 3.37 -11.23
CA PRO A 148 -13.96 3.54 -11.08
C PRO A 148 -14.73 2.32 -11.59
N GLY A 149 -15.61 1.78 -10.73
CA GLY A 149 -16.34 0.54 -11.00
C GLY A 149 -15.65 -0.76 -10.54
N TYR A 150 -14.45 -0.67 -9.94
CA TYR A 150 -13.75 -1.81 -9.34
C TYR A 150 -13.80 -1.72 -7.81
N ALA A 151 -14.64 -2.54 -7.18
CA ALA A 151 -14.98 -2.42 -5.76
C ALA A 151 -13.78 -2.55 -4.81
N GLU A 152 -12.83 -3.44 -5.09
CA GLU A 152 -11.67 -3.67 -4.23
C GLU A 152 -10.67 -2.50 -4.23
N ASN A 153 -10.62 -1.72 -5.31
CA ASN A 153 -9.71 -0.59 -5.43
C ASN A 153 -10.29 0.47 -6.40
N PRO A 154 -11.27 1.26 -5.98
CA PRO A 154 -11.94 2.24 -6.84
C PRO A 154 -11.00 3.37 -7.28
N VAL A 155 -9.95 3.65 -6.50
CA VAL A 155 -8.98 4.73 -6.74
C VAL A 155 -7.80 4.29 -7.61
N GLY A 156 -7.62 2.98 -7.80
CA GLY A 156 -6.58 2.37 -8.63
C GLY A 156 -6.68 2.67 -10.12
N LYS A 157 -5.85 2.00 -10.92
CA LYS A 157 -5.84 2.18 -12.39
C LYS A 157 -5.70 0.86 -13.13
N GLY A 158 -6.25 0.80 -14.35
CA GLY A 158 -6.23 -0.40 -15.19
C GLY A 158 -7.59 -1.00 -15.52
N PHE A 159 -8.61 -0.76 -14.71
CA PHE A 159 -9.97 -1.23 -14.99
C PHE A 159 -10.63 -0.42 -16.11
N GLY A 160 -10.69 0.90 -15.95
CA GLY A 160 -11.33 1.83 -16.90
C GLY A 160 -10.35 2.62 -17.78
N LYS A 161 -10.91 3.31 -18.79
CA LYS A 161 -10.19 4.34 -19.56
C LYS A 161 -10.23 5.67 -18.80
N ARG A 162 -9.14 6.44 -18.87
CA ARG A 162 -9.03 7.81 -18.36
C ARG A 162 -8.58 8.75 -19.50
N LYS A 163 -8.90 10.04 -19.40
CA LYS A 163 -8.31 11.04 -20.29
C LYS A 163 -6.89 11.35 -19.80
N ASN A 164 -5.92 11.38 -20.70
CA ASN A 164 -4.59 11.92 -20.38
C ASN A 164 -4.63 13.47 -20.45
N GLU A 165 -3.49 14.11 -20.18
CA GLU A 165 -3.31 15.58 -20.22
C GLU A 165 -3.75 16.19 -21.56
N ASN A 166 -3.58 15.45 -22.66
CA ASN A 166 -3.97 15.88 -24.01
C ASN A 166 -5.45 15.54 -24.35
N GLY A 167 -6.26 15.16 -23.37
CA GLY A 167 -7.67 14.81 -23.54
C GLY A 167 -7.94 13.45 -24.23
N LYS A 168 -6.90 12.70 -24.60
CA LYS A 168 -7.02 11.39 -25.27
C LYS A 168 -7.43 10.32 -24.27
N LYS A 169 -8.44 9.51 -24.63
CA LYS A 169 -8.84 8.34 -23.85
C LYS A 169 -7.76 7.25 -23.93
N VAL A 170 -7.09 7.00 -22.82
CA VAL A 170 -6.08 5.95 -22.65
C VAL A 170 -6.52 4.97 -21.57
N ARG A 171 -6.06 3.73 -21.63
CA ARG A 171 -6.22 2.77 -20.53
C ARG A 171 -4.85 2.58 -19.87
N PRO A 172 -4.58 3.23 -18.72
CA PRO A 172 -3.31 3.06 -18.02
C PRO A 172 -3.15 1.61 -17.54
N LEU A 173 -1.92 1.13 -17.43
CA LEU A 173 -1.61 -0.09 -16.68
C LEU A 173 -1.20 0.27 -15.25
N PRO A 174 -1.43 -0.62 -14.27
CA PRO A 174 -0.91 -0.43 -12.92
C PRO A 174 0.62 -0.44 -12.93
N ASN A 175 1.22 0.33 -12.03
CA ASN A 175 2.66 0.28 -11.78
C ASN A 175 2.99 -0.86 -10.83
N ILE A 176 2.14 -1.09 -9.82
CA ILE A 176 2.34 -2.07 -8.77
C ILE A 176 1.55 -3.33 -9.11
N THR A 177 2.26 -4.44 -9.21
CA THR A 177 1.66 -5.77 -9.31
C THR A 177 2.34 -6.69 -8.31
N THR A 178 1.69 -7.78 -7.92
CA THR A 178 2.40 -8.89 -7.28
C THR A 178 3.54 -9.30 -8.20
N ALA A 179 4.75 -9.48 -7.66
CA ALA A 179 5.83 -10.00 -8.48
C ALA A 179 5.40 -11.38 -9.02
N PRO A 180 5.59 -11.67 -10.33
CA PRO A 180 5.30 -13.00 -10.84
C PRO A 180 6.05 -14.00 -9.98
N CYS A 181 5.32 -14.97 -9.44
CA CYS A 181 5.94 -16.09 -8.75
C CYS A 181 6.85 -16.76 -9.78
N LEU A 182 8.16 -16.79 -9.53
CA LEU A 182 9.07 -17.65 -10.29
C LEU A 182 8.95 -19.12 -9.82
N SER A 183 7.75 -19.56 -9.42
CA SER A 183 7.46 -20.98 -9.30
C SER A 183 7.08 -21.48 -10.69
N GLY A 184 8.09 -21.79 -11.49
CA GLY A 184 7.92 -22.73 -12.58
C GLY A 184 7.62 -24.10 -11.98
N HIS A 185 6.35 -24.43 -11.85
CA HIS A 185 5.91 -25.82 -11.91
C HIS A 185 4.96 -25.92 -13.11
N LEU A 186 5.43 -26.73 -14.06
CA LEU A 186 4.67 -27.30 -15.16
C LEU A 186 3.46 -28.07 -14.62
#